data_AF-A0A533Z933-F1
#
_entry.id   AF-A0A533Z933-F1
#
_cell.length_a   1.000
_cell.length_b   1.000
_cell.length_c   1.000
_cell.angle_alpha   90.00
_cell.angle_beta   90.00
_cell.angle_gamma   90.00
#
_symmetry.space_group_name_H-M   'P 1'
#
loop_
_entity.id
_entity.type
_entity.pdbx_description
1 polymer ?
#
loop_
_entity_poly.entity_id
_entity_poly.type
_entity_poly.pdbx_seq_one_letter_code
_entity_poly.pdbx_strand_id
1 'polypeptide(L)' 'MSLVHPREVFKPAILLNSHGIICAHNHPSGDPAPSPEDRVLTTRLRQAGELLGIALLDHIILGDERTHSFADYGWPP' A
#
# COMPACT_ATOMS: atom_id res chain seq x y z
N MET A 1 11.68 -11.64 -4.54
CA MET A 1 10.28 -12.10 -4.53
C MET A 1 9.64 -11.46 -3.30
N SER A 2 8.71 -10.52 -3.46
CA SER A 2 8.05 -9.86 -2.31
C SER A 2 7.19 -10.87 -1.57
N LEU A 3 7.26 -10.88 -0.23
CA LEU A 3 6.45 -11.74 0.65
C LEU A 3 4.95 -11.43 0.54
N VAL A 4 4.60 -10.20 0.12
CA VAL A 4 3.22 -9.73 -0.01
C VAL A 4 2.71 -9.98 -1.42
N HIS A 5 1.66 -10.80 -1.54
CA HIS A 5 0.98 -11.12 -2.79
C HIS A 5 -0.39 -10.42 -2.89
N PRO A 6 -0.71 -9.73 -4.01
CA PRO A 6 -1.98 -9.03 -4.17
C PRO A 6 -3.21 -9.91 -3.92
N ARG A 7 -3.19 -11.18 -4.35
CA ARG A 7 -4.32 -12.10 -4.11
C ARG A 7 -4.65 -12.29 -2.63
N GLU A 8 -3.64 -12.31 -1.76
CA GLU A 8 -3.85 -12.47 -0.32
C GLU A 8 -4.29 -11.16 0.32
N VAL A 9 -3.80 -10.01 -0.19
CA VAL A 9 -4.19 -8.67 0.28
C VAL A 9 -5.66 -8.37 -0.08
N PHE A 10 -6.09 -8.69 -1.31
CA PHE A 10 -7.43 -8.36 -1.79
C PHE A 10 -8.49 -9.40 -1.46
N LYS A 11 -8.12 -10.65 -1.15
CA LYS A 11 -9.09 -11.67 -0.70
C LYS A 11 -9.99 -11.19 0.45
N PRO A 12 -9.47 -10.65 1.57
CA PRO A 12 -10.34 -10.14 2.64
C PRO A 12 -11.13 -8.91 2.17
N ALA A 13 -10.56 -8.03 1.35
CA ALA A 13 -11.27 -6.86 0.83
C ALA A 13 -12.52 -7.25 0.03
N ILE A 14 -12.39 -8.28 -0.82
CA ILE A 14 -13.51 -8.86 -1.59
C ILE A 14 -14.55 -9.46 -0.65
N LEU A 15 -14.14 -10.29 0.31
CA LEU A 15 -15.06 -10.96 1.24
C LEU A 15 -15.82 -9.98 2.15
N LEU A 16 -15.23 -8.82 2.43
CA LEU A 16 -15.81 -7.77 3.25
C LEU A 16 -16.59 -6.72 2.44
N ASN A 17 -16.76 -6.91 1.12
CA ASN A 17 -17.40 -5.93 0.22
C ASN A 17 -16.77 -4.53 0.34
N SER A 18 -15.45 -4.46 0.44
CA SER A 18 -14.72 -3.21 0.68
C SER A 18 -14.76 -2.32 -0.57
N HIS A 19 -15.01 -1.02 -0.39
CA HIS A 19 -14.88 -0.02 -1.46
C HIS A 19 -13.41 0.23 -1.86
N GLY A 20 -12.52 0.17 -0.88
CA GLY A 20 -11.09 0.39 -1.06
C GLY A 20 -10.32 -0.08 0.17
N ILE A 21 -8.99 -0.07 0.07
CA ILE A 21 -8.08 -0.45 1.14
C ILE A 21 -7.02 0.62 1.37
N ILE A 22 -6.51 0.70 2.59
CA ILE A 22 -5.27 1.38 2.92
C ILE A 22 -4.29 0.30 3.36
N CYS A 23 -3.07 0.34 2.83
CA CYS A 23 -1.98 -0.50 3.32
C CYS A 23 -1.10 0.31 4.25
N ALA A 24 -0.54 -0.34 5.28
CA ALA A 24 0.47 0.28 6.11
C ALA A 24 1.53 -0.72 6.52
N HIS A 25 2.76 -0.25 6.66
CA HIS A 25 3.84 -1.02 7.29
C HIS A 25 4.77 -0.06 8.06
N ASN A 26 5.55 -0.61 8.98
CA ASN A 26 6.50 0.17 9.76
C ASN A 26 7.94 -0.06 9.28
N HIS A 27 8.76 1.00 9.34
CA HIS A 27 10.20 0.91 9.20
C HIS A 27 10.83 0.94 10.59
N PRO A 28 11.38 -0.19 11.09
CA PRO A 28 12.02 -0.23 12.42
C PRO A 28 13.24 0.69 12.56
N SER A 29 13.75 1.22 11.45
CA SER A 29 14.81 2.24 11.44
C SER A 29 14.33 3.62 11.89
N GLY A 30 13.02 3.85 11.98
CA GLY A 30 12.42 5.15 12.31
C GLY A 30 12.29 6.12 11.14
N ASP A 31 12.89 5.82 9.98
CA ASP A 31 12.79 6.63 8.76
C ASP A 31 11.66 6.12 7.84
N PRO A 32 10.56 6.88 7.64
CA PRO A 32 9.45 6.45 6.80
C PRO A 32 9.71 6.63 5.29
N ALA A 33 10.90 7.04 4.86
CA ALA A 33 11.21 7.18 3.44
C ALA A 33 11.00 5.84 2.68
N PRO A 34 10.22 5.82 1.59
CA PRO A 34 9.89 4.58 0.88
C PRO A 34 11.11 3.99 0.15
N SER A 35 11.39 2.73 0.44
CA SER A 35 12.39 1.91 -0.25
C SER A 35 11.95 1.60 -1.69
N PRO A 36 12.87 1.22 -2.60
CA PRO A 36 12.50 0.76 -3.93
C PRO A 36 11.44 -0.36 -3.92
N GLU A 37 11.55 -1.28 -2.97
CA GLU A 37 10.62 -2.39 -2.76
C GLU A 37 9.21 -1.91 -2.40
N ASP A 38 9.08 -0.89 -1.56
CA ASP A 38 7.79 -0.30 -1.20
C ASP A 38 7.12 0.30 -2.44
N ARG A 39 7.89 1.00 -3.29
CA ARG A 39 7.38 1.60 -4.53
C ARG A 39 6.87 0.53 -5.50
N VAL A 40 7.63 -0.56 -5.63
CA VAL A 40 7.24 -1.72 -6.46
C VAL A 40 5.99 -2.38 -5.90
N LEU A 41 5.92 -2.62 -4.59
CA LEU A 41 4.76 -3.24 -3.95
C LEU A 41 3.51 -2.37 -4.10
N THR A 42 3.61 -1.07 -3.81
CA THR A 42 2.52 -0.09 -3.96
C THR A 42 1.98 -0.10 -5.37
N THR A 43 2.87 -0.06 -6.37
CA THR A 43 2.48 -0.09 -7.79
C THR A 43 1.71 -1.36 -8.14
N ARG A 44 2.17 -2.53 -7.66
CA ARG A 44 1.51 -3.82 -7.92
C ARG A 44 0.15 -3.92 -7.23
N LEU A 45 0.04 -3.42 -5.99
CA LEU A 45 -1.23 -3.40 -5.26
C LEU A 45 -2.23 -2.44 -5.89
N ARG A 46 -1.78 -1.25 -6.32
CA ARG A 46 -2.61 -0.29 -7.05
C ARG A 46 -3.17 -0.90 -8.33
N GLN A 47 -2.32 -1.48 -9.17
CA GLN A 47 -2.74 -2.12 -10.43
C GLN A 47 -3.75 -3.27 -10.19
N ALA A 48 -3.53 -4.07 -9.15
CA ALA A 48 -4.47 -5.13 -8.79
C ALA A 48 -5.80 -4.56 -8.28
N GLY A 49 -5.76 -3.51 -7.46
CA GLY A 49 -6.95 -2.82 -6.97
C GLY A 49 -7.78 -2.21 -8.10
N GLU A 50 -7.13 -1.58 -9.08
CA GLU A 50 -7.78 -1.05 -10.29
C GLU A 50 -8.48 -2.15 -11.08
N LEU A 51 -7.80 -3.29 -11.30
CA LEU A 51 -8.38 -4.43 -12.00
C LEU A 51 -9.60 -5.02 -11.26
N LEU A 52 -9.55 -5.06 -9.93
CA LEU A 52 -10.60 -5.63 -9.10
C LEU A 52 -11.74 -4.65 -8.78
N GLY A 53 -11.58 -3.35 -9.08
CA GLY A 53 -12.52 -2.31 -8.68
C GLY A 53 -12.49 -2.01 -7.17
N ILE A 54 -11.39 -2.30 -6.48
CA ILE A 54 -11.17 -2.03 -5.06
C ILE A 54 -9.92 -1.14 -4.95
N ALA A 55 -10.11 0.17 -4.79
CA ALA A 55 -9.00 1.12 -4.86
C ALA A 55 -8.01 0.94 -3.69
N LEU A 56 -6.70 1.00 -3.99
CA LEU A 56 -5.70 1.28 -2.96
C LEU A 56 -5.73 2.80 -2.70
N LEU A 57 -6.35 3.20 -1.61
CA LEU A 57 -6.57 4.60 -1.24
C LEU A 57 -5.27 5.28 -0.80
N ASP A 58 -4.44 4.54 -0.05
CA ASP A 58 -3.13 5.00 0.37
C ASP A 58 -2.23 3.80 0.75
N HIS A 59 -0.93 4.05 0.74
CA HIS A 59 0.07 3.21 1.39
C HIS A 59 0.85 4.08 2.38
N ILE A 60 0.77 3.74 3.67
CA ILE A 60 1.37 4.52 4.75
C ILE A 60 2.59 3.79 5.31
N ILE A 61 3.74 4.45 5.30
CA ILE A 61 4.95 3.98 5.99
C ILE A 61 5.05 4.69 7.33
N LEU A 62 5.08 3.92 8.40
CA LEU A 62 5.20 4.42 9.78
C LEU A 62 6.67 4.40 10.21
N GLY A 63 7.23 5.57 10.54
CA GLY A 63 8.50 5.73 11.25
C GLY A 63 8.26 6.05 12.72
N ASP A 64 9.24 6.68 13.38
CA ASP A 64 9.13 7.02 14.83
C ASP A 64 8.09 8.13 15.07
N GLU A 65 8.43 9.38 14.76
CA GLU A 65 7.54 10.54 14.91
C GLU A 65 7.03 11.07 13.56
N ARG A 66 7.26 10.30 12.49
CA ARG A 66 6.98 10.71 11.10
C ARG A 66 6.32 9.58 10.34
N THR A 67 5.50 9.96 9.37
CA THR A 67 4.86 9.03 8.43
C THR A 67 5.10 9.47 7.00
N HIS A 68 5.06 8.51 6.08
CA HIS A 68 5.01 8.78 4.65
C HIS A 68 3.72 8.21 4.09
N SER A 69 2.83 9.08 3.61
CA SER A 69 1.65 8.72 2.84
C SER A 69 2.01 8.79 1.36
N PHE A 70 1.78 7.72 0.61
CA PHE A 70 1.98 7.79 -0.85
C PHE A 70 0.97 8.76 -1.48
N ALA A 71 -0.27 8.79 -0.99
CA ALA A 71 -1.31 9.68 -1.50
C ALA A 71 -0.94 11.17 -1.32
N ASP A 72 -0.44 11.58 -0.14
CA ASP A 72 -0.07 12.98 0.14
C ASP A 72 1.07 13.48 -0.76
N TYR A 73 1.96 12.59 -1.19
CA TYR A 73 3.09 12.91 -2.07
C TYR A 73 2.71 12.85 -3.56
N GLY A 74 1.42 12.82 -3.88
CA GLY A 74 0.93 12.84 -5.27
C GLY A 74 1.22 11.54 -6.00
N TRP A 75 1.31 10.43 -5.27
CA TRP A 75 1.27 9.12 -5.88
C TRP A 75 -0.22 8.77 -6.07
N PRO A 76 -0.76 8.84 -7.29
CA PRO A 76 -0.10 8.82 -8.60
C PRO A 76 -0.17 10.18 -9.38
N PRO A 77 0.72 10.45 -10.36
CA PRO A 77 0.31 11.24 -11.52
C PRO A 77 -0.75 10.48 -12.34
#